data_AF-A0A9D4SPY6-F1
#
_entry.id   AF-A0A9D4SPY6-F1
#
_cell.length_a   1.000
_cell.length_b   1.000
_cell.length_c   1.000
_cell.angle_alpha   90.00
_cell.angle_beta   90.00
_cell.angle_gamma   90.00
#
_symmetry.space_group_name_H-M   'P 1'
#
loop_
_entity.id
_entity.type
_entity.pdbx_description
1 polymer ?
#
loop_
_entity_poly.entity_id
_entity_poly.type
_entity_poly.pdbx_seq_one_letter_code
_entity_poly.pdbx_strand_id
1 'polypeptide(L)'
;MTQVTCLQLKTCSNVNFRIRTHITGPPERISDGATLHDIFIPAEEHPKKSSYKWVAWRGSTVPENAVPGGEDTYVCRAIHDGKFTPGKLFTPHSKCYISYGGFEHGYDEYETLLGHQITV
;
A
#
# COMPACT_ATOMS: atom_id res chain seq x y z
N MET A 1 21.53 4.80 -34.63
CA MET A 1 20.54 4.20 -33.71
C MET A 1 19.82 5.34 -33.03
N THR A 2 18.52 5.51 -33.27
CA THR A 2 17.74 6.63 -32.73
C THR A 2 17.03 6.16 -31.47
N GLN A 3 17.29 6.80 -30.34
CA GLN A 3 16.64 6.48 -29.06
C GLN A 3 15.92 7.71 -28.53
N VAL A 4 14.70 7.50 -28.04
CA VAL A 4 13.91 8.51 -27.32
C VAL A 4 13.68 7.97 -25.91
N THR A 5 14.14 8.71 -24.90
CA THR A 5 14.02 8.31 -23.49
C THR A 5 13.06 9.25 -22.77
N CYS A 6 12.08 8.68 -22.06
CA CYS A 6 11.16 9.43 -21.18
C CYS A 6 11.39 9.00 -19.73
N LEU A 7 11.89 9.91 -18.89
CA LEU A 7 12.30 9.61 -17.50
C LEU A 7 11.22 9.92 -16.44
N GLN A 8 10.05 10.40 -16.86
CA GLN A 8 9.01 10.94 -15.97
C GLN A 8 7.63 10.35 -16.28
N LEU A 9 7.58 9.04 -16.50
CA LEU A 9 6.32 8.33 -16.67
C LEU A 9 5.72 8.00 -15.30
N LYS A 10 4.55 8.56 -15.03
CA LYS A 10 3.74 8.18 -13.86
C LYS A 10 3.12 6.80 -14.08
N THR A 11 2.85 6.09 -12.99
CA THR A 11 2.16 4.80 -13.03
C THR A 11 0.76 4.96 -13.65
N CYS A 12 0.31 3.93 -14.39
CA CYS A 12 -1.02 3.85 -15.00
C CYS A 12 -1.39 5.08 -15.86
N SER A 13 -0.42 5.63 -16.60
CA SER A 13 -0.62 6.81 -17.44
C SER A 13 -0.58 6.48 -18.93
N ASN A 14 -1.45 7.12 -19.71
CA ASN A 14 -1.42 7.03 -21.17
C ASN A 14 -0.30 7.91 -21.73
N VAL A 15 0.42 7.40 -22.72
CA VAL A 15 1.52 8.12 -23.39
C VAL A 15 1.22 8.21 -24.87
N ASN A 16 1.33 9.42 -25.43
CA ASN A 16 1.20 9.66 -26.86
C ASN A 16 2.56 10.03 -27.45
N PHE A 17 3.06 9.26 -28.43
CA PHE A 17 4.24 9.61 -29.20
C PHE A 17 3.84 9.93 -30.64
N ARG A 18 4.38 11.02 -31.21
CA ARG A 18 4.28 11.32 -32.63
C ARG A 18 5.63 11.11 -33.29
N ILE A 19 5.69 10.18 -34.24
CA ILE A 19 6.91 9.89 -35.00
C ILE A 19 6.82 10.59 -36.35
N ARG A 20 7.82 11.40 -36.69
CA ARG A 20 7.97 12.04 -38.00
C ARG A 20 9.30 11.63 -38.62
N THR A 21 9.28 11.27 -39.90
CA THR A 21 10.50 11.03 -40.67
C THR A 21 10.78 12.24 -41.55
N HIS A 22 11.98 12.81 -41.45
CA HIS A 22 12.48 13.82 -42.39
C HIS A 22 13.48 13.16 -43.34
N ILE A 23 13.34 13.46 -44.64
CA ILE A 23 14.35 13.14 -45.63
C ILE A 23 15.15 14.42 -45.87
N THR A 24 16.39 14.48 -45.41
CA THR A 24 17.31 15.56 -45.76
C THR A 24 17.90 15.29 -47.15
N GLY A 25 17.23 15.75 -48.21
CA GLY A 25 17.72 15.69 -49.59
C GLY A 25 16.64 16.11 -50.62
N PRO A 26 17.00 16.56 -51.84
CA PRO A 26 16.02 16.96 -52.86
C PRO A 26 15.32 15.76 -53.53
N PRO A 27 13.99 15.81 -53.73
CA PRO A 27 13.05 16.79 -53.19
C PRO A 27 12.82 16.56 -51.69
N GLU A 28 12.85 17.63 -50.90
CA GLU A 28 12.56 17.56 -49.47
C GLU A 28 11.10 17.13 -49.29
N ARG A 29 10.88 16.05 -48.53
CA ARG A 29 9.54 15.56 -48.20
C ARG A 29 9.44 15.35 -46.70
N ILE A 30 8.39 15.90 -46.12
CA ILE A 30 8.01 15.70 -44.72
C ILE A 30 6.82 14.74 -44.72
N SER A 31 6.91 13.65 -43.98
CA SER A 31 5.73 12.80 -43.73
C SER A 31 4.79 13.49 -42.73
N ASP A 32 3.48 13.33 -42.87
CA ASP A 32 2.50 13.76 -41.85
C ASP A 32 2.75 13.09 -40.47
N GLY A 33 3.50 11.99 -40.49
CA GLY A 33 3.87 11.19 -39.34
C GLY A 33 2.81 10.13 -39.04
N ALA A 34 3.15 9.22 -38.14
CA ALA A 34 2.20 8.25 -37.59
C ALA A 34 2.03 8.51 -36.09
N THR A 35 0.78 8.40 -35.61
CA THR A 35 0.47 8.46 -34.17
C THR A 35 0.15 7.06 -33.70
N LEU A 36 0.84 6.63 -32.64
CA LEU A 36 0.48 5.43 -31.91
C LEU A 36 -0.43 5.85 -30.75
N HIS A 37 -1.67 5.35 -30.77
CA HIS A 37 -2.64 5.53 -29.69
C HIS A 37 -2.64 4.31 -28.77
N ASP A 38 -3.07 4.51 -27.52
CA ASP A 38 -3.36 3.43 -26.55
C ASP A 38 -2.18 2.51 -26.20
N ILE A 39 -0.95 3.03 -26.19
CA ILE A 39 0.20 2.28 -25.67
C ILE A 39 0.08 2.22 -24.14
N PHE A 40 -0.30 1.04 -23.62
CA PHE A 40 -0.25 0.74 -22.19
C PHE A 40 1.14 0.28 -21.79
N ILE A 41 1.81 1.06 -20.95
CA ILE A 41 3.05 0.65 -20.29
C ILE A 41 2.68 0.27 -18.85
N PRO A 42 2.61 -1.03 -18.51
CA PRO A 42 2.38 -1.42 -17.13
C PRO A 42 3.54 -0.90 -16.29
N ALA A 43 3.24 -0.13 -15.25
CA ALA A 43 4.22 0.12 -14.23
C ALA A 43 4.42 -1.19 -13.45
N GLU A 44 5.67 -1.63 -13.32
CA GLU A 44 6.01 -2.62 -12.30
C GLU A 44 5.93 -1.90 -10.96
N GLU A 45 4.75 -1.93 -10.34
CA GLU A 45 4.63 -1.48 -8.96
C GLU A 45 5.34 -2.54 -8.11
N HIS A 46 6.58 -2.26 -7.69
CA HIS A 46 7.14 -3.02 -6.59
C HIS A 46 6.18 -2.85 -5.42
N PRO A 47 5.54 -3.92 -4.92
CA PRO A 47 4.67 -3.78 -3.77
C PRO A 47 5.52 -3.16 -2.68
N LYS A 48 5.14 -1.96 -2.21
CA LYS A 48 5.69 -1.42 -0.96
C LYS A 48 5.46 -2.51 0.07
N LYS A 49 6.53 -3.23 0.42
CA LYS A 49 6.46 -4.38 1.32
C LYS A 49 6.27 -3.82 2.73
N SER A 50 5.03 -3.44 3.05
CA SER A 50 4.64 -3.10 4.41
C SER A 50 4.68 -4.40 5.21
N SER A 51 5.76 -4.57 5.98
CA SER A 51 5.91 -5.70 6.87
C SER A 51 5.11 -5.42 8.14
N TYR A 52 4.04 -6.19 8.36
CA TYR A 52 3.29 -6.16 9.61
C TYR A 52 3.61 -7.40 10.45
N LYS A 53 3.60 -7.24 11.77
CA LYS A 53 3.83 -8.35 12.70
C LYS A 53 2.82 -8.32 13.84
N TRP A 54 2.23 -9.47 14.14
CA TRP A 54 1.46 -9.69 15.35
C TRP A 54 2.41 -9.99 16.50
N VAL A 55 2.26 -9.25 17.61
CA VAL A 55 3.11 -9.39 18.79
C VAL A 55 2.23 -9.52 20.01
N ALA A 56 2.44 -10.58 20.79
CA ALA A 56 1.82 -10.74 22.10
C ALA A 56 2.20 -9.54 22.98
N TRP A 57 1.21 -8.90 23.59
CA TRP A 57 1.43 -7.70 24.37
C TRP A 57 0.70 -7.74 25.70
N ARG A 58 1.36 -7.28 26.75
CA ARG A 58 0.83 -7.18 28.11
C ARG A 58 1.40 -5.92 28.74
N GLY A 59 0.59 -4.88 28.88
CA GLY A 59 1.03 -3.62 29.46
C GLY A 59 -0.02 -2.53 29.40
N SER A 60 0.16 -1.49 30.23
CA SER A 60 -0.65 -0.27 30.26
C SER A 60 -0.27 0.75 29.19
N THR A 61 0.88 0.55 28.53
CA THR A 61 1.33 1.33 27.38
C THR A 61 1.23 0.49 26.11
N VAL A 62 1.22 1.14 24.96
CA VAL A 62 1.16 0.46 23.65
C VAL A 62 2.57 0.41 23.04
N PRO A 63 2.96 -0.68 22.37
CA PRO A 63 4.27 -0.76 21.74
C PRO A 63 4.43 0.31 20.67
N GLU A 64 5.68 0.73 20.46
CA GLU A 64 6.04 1.59 19.35
C GLU A 64 5.60 0.95 18.03
N ASN A 65 5.05 1.76 17.12
CA ASN A 65 4.53 1.33 15.82
C ASN A 65 3.29 0.45 15.84
N ALA A 66 2.56 0.40 16.96
CA ALA A 66 1.23 -0.19 16.96
C ALA A 66 0.32 0.55 15.97
N VAL A 67 -0.43 -0.23 15.19
CA VAL A 67 -1.31 0.31 14.16
C VAL A 67 -2.53 0.93 14.83
N PRO A 68 -2.79 2.25 14.66
CA PRO A 68 -3.96 2.89 15.23
C PRO A 68 -5.24 2.36 14.57
N GLY A 69 -6.24 2.08 15.39
CA GLY A 69 -7.57 1.60 14.98
C GLY A 69 -8.66 2.67 15.05
N GLY A 70 -8.34 3.85 15.60
CA GLY A 70 -9.29 4.95 15.83
C GLY A 70 -8.87 5.81 17.02
N GLU A 71 -9.83 6.49 17.63
CA GLU A 71 -9.62 7.31 18.84
C GLU A 71 -9.18 6.40 20.00
N ASP A 72 -7.98 6.64 20.52
CA ASP A 72 -7.34 5.92 21.63
C ASP A 72 -7.36 4.38 21.54
N THR A 73 -7.45 3.85 20.32
CA THR A 73 -7.57 2.42 20.06
C THR A 73 -6.56 1.95 19.04
N TYR A 74 -6.15 0.69 19.17
CA TYR A 74 -5.15 0.05 18.33
C TYR A 74 -5.68 -1.29 17.79
N VAL A 75 -5.11 -1.75 16.68
CA VAL A 75 -5.49 -3.05 16.11
C VAL A 75 -4.94 -4.18 16.96
N CYS A 76 -5.82 -5.06 17.44
CA CYS A 76 -5.45 -6.28 18.15
C CYS A 76 -6.17 -7.49 17.59
N ARG A 77 -5.78 -8.67 18.07
CA ARG A 77 -6.53 -9.91 17.94
C ARG A 77 -6.37 -10.76 19.20
N ALA A 78 -7.39 -11.53 19.54
CA ALA A 78 -7.34 -12.51 20.63
C ALA A 78 -7.98 -13.82 20.19
N ILE A 79 -7.78 -14.88 20.97
CA ILE A 79 -8.38 -16.19 20.68
C ILE A 79 -9.82 -16.20 21.21
N HIS A 80 -10.79 -16.19 20.30
CA HIS A 80 -12.20 -16.42 20.57
C HIS A 80 -12.61 -17.74 19.90
N ASP A 81 -13.19 -18.68 20.67
CA ASP A 81 -13.57 -20.01 20.19
C ASP A 81 -12.47 -20.75 19.41
N GLY A 82 -11.24 -20.69 19.93
CA GLY A 82 -10.08 -21.37 19.36
C GLY A 82 -9.52 -20.75 18.08
N LYS A 83 -10.01 -19.57 17.67
CA LYS A 83 -9.53 -18.84 16.49
C LYS A 83 -9.08 -17.44 16.86
N PHE A 84 -8.04 -16.97 16.18
CA PHE A 84 -7.67 -15.56 16.26
C PHE A 84 -8.74 -14.70 15.60
N THR A 85 -9.35 -13.82 16.38
CA THR A 85 -10.37 -12.88 15.93
C THR A 85 -9.86 -11.46 16.15
N PRO A 86 -9.89 -10.59 15.12
CA PRO A 86 -9.46 -9.21 15.26
C PRO A 86 -10.41 -8.40 16.15
N GLY A 87 -9.88 -7.35 16.75
CA GLY A 87 -10.60 -6.48 17.67
C GLY A 87 -9.90 -5.14 17.86
N LYS A 88 -10.40 -4.36 18.82
CA LYS A 88 -9.80 -3.09 19.23
C LYS A 88 -9.10 -3.22 20.58
N LEU A 89 -7.85 -2.80 20.66
CA LEU A 89 -7.14 -2.65 21.92
C LEU A 89 -7.47 -1.27 22.46
N PHE A 90 -8.12 -1.22 23.62
CA PHE A 90 -8.39 0.02 24.32
C PHE A 90 -7.37 0.19 25.45
N THR A 91 -6.46 1.13 25.27
CA THR A 91 -5.27 1.29 26.12
C THR A 91 -5.59 1.54 27.59
N PRO A 92 -6.61 2.35 27.96
CA PRO A 92 -6.92 2.61 29.36
C PRO A 92 -7.36 1.35 30.12
N HIS A 93 -7.94 0.37 29.41
CA HIS A 93 -8.34 -0.91 30.00
C HIS A 93 -7.29 -2.01 29.81
N SER A 94 -6.26 -1.76 29.00
CA SER A 94 -5.23 -2.75 28.64
C SER A 94 -5.81 -4.06 28.10
N LYS A 95 -6.99 -4.00 27.45
CA LYS A 95 -7.76 -5.16 26.95
C LYS A 95 -8.00 -5.08 25.46
N CYS A 96 -7.94 -6.23 24.80
CA CYS A 96 -8.42 -6.39 23.44
C CYS A 96 -9.90 -6.76 23.46
N TYR A 97 -10.73 -5.99 22.77
CA TYR A 97 -12.16 -6.19 22.67
C TYR A 97 -12.54 -6.75 21.31
N ILE A 98 -13.20 -7.90 21.30
CA ILE A 98 -13.73 -8.57 20.10
C ILE A 98 -15.25 -8.45 20.10
N SER A 99 -15.82 -8.05 18.96
CA SER A 99 -17.26 -8.07 18.74
C SER A 99 -17.70 -9.46 18.23
N TYR A 100 -18.47 -10.19 19.03
CA TYR A 100 -18.99 -11.51 18.65
C TYR A 100 -20.38 -11.75 19.25
N GLY A 101 -21.30 -12.29 18.43
CA GLY A 101 -22.65 -12.65 18.88
C GLY A 101 -23.51 -11.46 19.34
N GLY A 102 -23.21 -10.23 18.86
CA GLY A 102 -23.90 -9.02 19.30
C GLY A 102 -23.34 -8.40 20.59
N PHE A 103 -22.30 -8.98 21.17
CA PHE A 103 -21.66 -8.52 22.40
C PHE A 103 -20.18 -8.18 22.17
N GLU A 104 -19.62 -7.41 23.11
CA GLU A 104 -18.19 -7.11 23.17
C GLU A 104 -17.53 -7.97 24.25
N HIS A 105 -16.50 -8.71 23.86
CA HIS A 105 -15.77 -9.64 24.71
C HIS A 105 -14.36 -9.12 24.95
N GLY A 106 -13.99 -8.89 26.22
CA GLY A 106 -12.69 -8.35 26.60
C GLY A 106 -11.69 -9.45 26.96
N TYR A 107 -10.49 -9.37 26.36
CA TYR A 107 -9.40 -10.34 26.52
C TYR A 107 -8.15 -9.68 27.09
N ASP A 108 -7.56 -10.32 28.09
CA ASP A 108 -6.25 -9.96 28.66
C ASP A 108 -5.09 -10.58 27.87
N GLU A 109 -5.35 -11.70 27.18
CA GLU A 109 -4.39 -12.36 26.30
C GLU A 109 -4.70 -12.02 24.84
N TYR A 110 -3.84 -11.20 24.25
CA TYR A 110 -4.02 -10.73 22.87
C TYR A 110 -2.67 -10.44 22.21
N GLU A 111 -2.73 -10.26 20.89
CA GLU A 111 -1.64 -9.75 20.09
C GLU A 111 -2.05 -8.39 19.50
N THR A 112 -1.12 -7.45 19.46
CA THR A 112 -1.30 -6.16 18.79
C THR A 112 -0.56 -6.16 17.45
N LEU A 113 -1.10 -5.43 16.47
CA LEU A 113 -0.50 -5.32 15.15
C LEU A 113 0.54 -4.21 15.13
N LEU A 114 1.77 -4.53 14.76
CA LEU A 114 2.84 -3.55 14.56
C LEU A 114 3.10 -3.34 13.07
N GLY A 115 3.23 -2.08 12.65
CA GLY A 115 3.73 -1.69 11.34
C GLY A 115 5.25 -1.49 11.34
N HIS A 116 5.90 -1.60 10.17
CA HIS A 116 7.31 -1.22 10.01
C HIS A 116 7.45 0.28 9.76
N GLN A 117 8.34 0.97 10.48
CA GLN A 117 8.75 2.33 10.11
C GLN A 117 9.58 2.25 8.83
N ILE A 118 9.22 3.01 7.81
CA ILE A 118 10.18 3.38 6.78
C ILE A 118 11.06 4.44 7.42
N THR A 119 12.32 4.12 7.73
CA THR A 119 13.34 5.14 8.01
C THR A 119 13.47 5.97 6.74
N VAL A 120 13.11 7.26 6.82
CA VAL A 120 13.18 8.23 5.72
C VAL A 120 14.63 8.64 5.47
#